data_AF-A0A367L4T7-F1
#
_entry.id   AF-A0A367L4T7-F1
#
_cell.length_a   1.000
_cell.length_b   1.000
_cell.length_c   1.000
_cell.angle_alpha   90.00
_cell.angle_beta   90.00
_cell.angle_gamma   90.00
#
_symmetry.space_group_name_H-M   'P 1'
#
loop_
_entity.id
_entity.type
_entity.pdbx_description
1 polymer ?
#
loop_
_entity_poly.entity_id
_entity_poly.type
_entity_poly.pdbx_seq_one_letter_code
_entity_poly.pdbx_strand_id
1 'polypeptide(L)'
;MSHNQQPASEKTCLVTGGAGGLGKAIATAFLEAGANVIVCDINAERLSQTSTELAKLGSFTAVAADITSADAMQRLCRQIIGDFRTLDILVNNAAVMDRFDPVADLDMDLWHAVLAVNLTAPMLLSKLAVRLMLEKPDPSGCIINIASSAAKAGAAYTTSKHGIIGLTKSTAAFYGDKGIRCNALAMGVMLGTNIGDAFQAECHREGQQKVMDLVSGTKPRSCHVQDVASLCVSLSCGPGWNLVNGSVIAVDHGPRHQTMNVVDPSQAPPEYQRVAWMADTCKLLMGIGWTANYIGMIYTSLQHDTYAMSLMALCCNFAWEVTYALIYPFGSRLEKSVHYSGLVLNCGVMYTAVKNAPREWTHAPLVQRHVRLIFVLCLAGWTSAHMALAAQLGPLLAQAWSAYGCQLLLSVGGLCQLLCRGHSRGSSYLLWFSRFFGSLVLVPHDILRYRFWRKDHEYMASPLYLWFICIFLLLDGAYAVCLWHVRRFEREREVKRI
;
A
#
# COMPACT_ATOMS: atom_id res chain seq x y z
N MET A 1 -26.80 3.38 -33.34
CA MET A 1 -26.66 2.15 -34.16
C MET A 1 -26.93 0.96 -33.25
N SER A 2 -27.60 -0.08 -33.76
CA SER A 2 -28.50 -1.02 -33.05
C SER A 2 -28.08 -1.57 -31.68
N HIS A 3 -28.93 -1.37 -30.66
CA HIS A 3 -28.81 -1.94 -29.31
C HIS A 3 -29.40 -3.36 -29.15
N ASN A 4 -29.55 -4.13 -30.24
CA ASN A 4 -30.29 -5.40 -30.21
C ASN A 4 -29.45 -6.66 -30.49
N GLN A 5 -28.12 -6.57 -30.39
CA GLN A 5 -27.25 -7.76 -30.42
C GLN A 5 -26.88 -8.15 -28.99
N GLN A 6 -27.33 -9.33 -28.59
CA GLN A 6 -26.88 -10.01 -27.38
C GLN A 6 -25.34 -10.14 -27.41
N PRO A 7 -24.60 -9.53 -26.47
CA PRO A 7 -23.15 -9.31 -26.61
C PRO A 7 -22.34 -10.61 -26.54
N ALA A 8 -22.92 -11.69 -26.04
CA ALA A 8 -22.31 -13.01 -25.98
C ALA A 8 -22.98 -14.05 -26.91
N SER A 9 -23.81 -13.60 -27.87
CA SER A 9 -24.44 -14.49 -28.85
C SER A 9 -23.40 -15.37 -29.56
N GLU A 10 -23.73 -16.65 -29.74
CA GLU A 10 -22.88 -17.70 -30.34
C GLU A 10 -21.61 -18.07 -29.56
N LYS A 11 -21.32 -17.40 -28.44
CA LYS A 11 -20.17 -17.75 -27.59
C LYS A 11 -20.53 -18.88 -26.64
N THR A 12 -19.60 -19.80 -26.44
CA THR A 12 -19.70 -20.86 -25.45
C THR A 12 -18.89 -20.51 -24.20
N CYS A 13 -19.56 -20.48 -23.04
CA CYS A 13 -18.99 -20.11 -21.76
C CYS A 13 -19.05 -21.27 -20.77
N LEU A 14 -17.90 -21.66 -20.21
CA LEU A 14 -17.82 -22.61 -19.11
C LEU A 14 -17.64 -21.86 -17.78
N VAL A 15 -18.52 -22.13 -16.82
CA VAL A 15 -18.45 -21.59 -15.46
C VAL A 15 -18.33 -22.74 -14.45
N THR A 16 -17.19 -22.82 -13.75
CA THR A 16 -16.98 -23.81 -12.68
C THR A 16 -17.62 -23.35 -11.37
N GLY A 17 -18.12 -24.27 -10.54
CA GLY A 17 -18.74 -23.94 -9.26
C GLY A 17 -20.07 -23.19 -9.43
N GLY A 18 -20.83 -23.54 -10.48
CA GLY A 18 -22.02 -22.80 -10.88
C GLY A 18 -23.34 -23.31 -10.29
N ALA A 19 -23.31 -24.27 -9.35
CA ALA A 19 -24.54 -24.74 -8.71
C ALA A 19 -25.15 -23.74 -7.71
N GLY A 20 -24.46 -22.63 -7.39
CA GLY A 20 -24.94 -21.60 -6.47
C GLY A 20 -24.09 -20.34 -6.45
N GLY A 21 -24.49 -19.38 -5.61
CA GLY A 21 -23.74 -18.16 -5.30
C GLY A 21 -23.29 -17.36 -6.53
N LEU A 22 -22.02 -16.96 -6.54
CA LEU A 22 -21.42 -16.19 -7.62
C LEU A 22 -21.40 -16.95 -8.96
N GLY A 23 -21.08 -18.24 -8.95
CA GLY A 23 -21.01 -19.04 -10.17
C GLY A 23 -22.36 -19.13 -10.89
N LYS A 24 -23.44 -19.34 -10.13
CA LYS A 24 -24.81 -19.30 -10.68
C LYS A 24 -25.14 -17.92 -11.25
N ALA A 25 -24.82 -16.84 -10.54
CA ALA A 25 -25.07 -15.47 -11.02
C ALA A 25 -24.30 -15.17 -12.32
N ILE A 26 -23.04 -15.61 -12.43
CA ILE A 26 -22.24 -15.49 -13.64
C ILE A 26 -22.88 -16.28 -14.80
N ALA A 27 -23.30 -17.51 -14.55
CA ALA A 27 -23.96 -18.34 -15.56
C ALA A 27 -25.29 -17.71 -16.04
N THR A 28 -26.11 -17.20 -15.13
CA THR A 28 -27.32 -16.43 -15.45
C THR A 28 -27.01 -15.25 -16.36
N ALA A 29 -26.03 -14.41 -15.99
CA ALA A 29 -25.71 -13.22 -16.77
C ALA A 29 -25.19 -13.56 -18.19
N PHE A 30 -24.43 -14.65 -18.35
CA PHE A 30 -23.99 -15.09 -19.68
C PHE A 30 -25.14 -15.66 -20.52
N LEU A 31 -26.08 -16.41 -19.93
CA LEU A 31 -27.29 -16.89 -20.62
C LEU A 31 -28.16 -15.72 -21.09
N GLU A 32 -28.41 -14.75 -20.21
CA GLU A 32 -29.16 -13.53 -20.55
C GLU A 32 -28.46 -12.69 -21.63
N ALA A 33 -27.12 -12.74 -21.67
CA ALA A 33 -26.30 -12.14 -22.71
C ALA A 33 -26.23 -12.95 -24.02
N GLY A 34 -26.95 -14.08 -24.11
CA GLY A 34 -27.09 -14.91 -25.31
C GLY A 34 -26.03 -16.00 -25.52
N ALA A 35 -25.18 -16.27 -24.52
CA ALA A 35 -24.18 -17.32 -24.61
C ALA A 35 -24.79 -18.72 -24.49
N ASN A 36 -24.12 -19.71 -25.07
CA ASN A 36 -24.26 -21.10 -24.67
C ASN A 36 -23.48 -21.28 -23.35
N VAL A 37 -24.15 -21.71 -22.28
CA VAL A 37 -23.51 -21.79 -20.96
C VAL A 37 -23.43 -23.23 -20.46
N ILE A 38 -22.23 -23.60 -20.06
CA ILE A 38 -21.91 -24.86 -19.43
C ILE A 38 -21.56 -24.56 -17.98
N VAL A 39 -22.22 -25.23 -17.05
CA VAL A 39 -21.87 -25.16 -15.63
C VAL A 39 -21.37 -26.53 -15.18
N CYS A 40 -20.29 -26.54 -14.41
CA CYS A 40 -19.90 -27.74 -13.67
C CYS A 40 -19.83 -27.48 -12.17
N ASP A 41 -20.23 -28.46 -11.38
CA ASP A 41 -20.19 -28.41 -9.92
C ASP A 41 -20.12 -29.83 -9.34
N ILE A 42 -19.54 -29.97 -8.15
CA ILE A 42 -19.47 -31.26 -7.44
C ILE A 42 -20.80 -31.58 -6.73
N ASN A 43 -21.59 -30.57 -6.38
CA ASN A 43 -22.86 -30.76 -5.69
C ASN A 43 -23.99 -31.03 -6.68
N ALA A 44 -24.25 -32.32 -6.95
CA ALA A 44 -25.27 -32.75 -7.91
C ALA A 44 -26.69 -32.28 -7.55
N GLU A 45 -27.03 -32.20 -6.26
CA GLU A 45 -28.36 -31.77 -5.81
C GLU A 45 -28.60 -30.27 -6.09
N ARG A 46 -27.68 -29.41 -5.65
CA ARG A 46 -27.73 -27.97 -5.95
C ARG A 46 -27.66 -27.72 -7.45
N LEU A 47 -26.87 -28.51 -8.18
CA LEU A 47 -26.77 -28.42 -9.62
C LEU A 47 -28.10 -28.75 -10.30
N SER A 48 -28.82 -29.78 -9.85
CA SER A 48 -30.15 -30.13 -10.38
C SER A 48 -31.16 -29.00 -10.19
N GLN A 49 -31.17 -28.37 -9.01
CA GLN A 49 -32.06 -27.24 -8.72
C GLN A 49 -31.72 -26.04 -9.64
N THR A 50 -30.44 -25.66 -9.68
CA THR A 50 -29.97 -24.55 -10.52
C THR A 50 -30.19 -24.82 -12.01
N SER A 51 -30.05 -26.06 -12.46
CA SER A 51 -30.29 -26.43 -13.86
C SER A 51 -31.73 -26.15 -14.30
N THR A 52 -32.71 -26.42 -13.42
CA THR A 52 -34.12 -26.17 -13.71
C THR A 52 -34.40 -24.67 -13.90
N GLU A 53 -33.66 -23.81 -13.20
CA GLU A 53 -33.77 -22.36 -13.34
C GLU A 53 -33.04 -21.86 -14.60
N LEU A 54 -31.79 -22.27 -14.80
CA LEU A 54 -30.93 -21.78 -15.89
C LEU A 54 -31.36 -22.28 -17.28
N ALA A 55 -31.90 -23.50 -17.38
CA ALA A 55 -32.38 -24.05 -18.65
C ALA A 55 -33.52 -23.22 -19.29
N LYS A 56 -34.20 -22.37 -18.50
CA LYS A 56 -35.26 -21.47 -19.00
C LYS A 56 -34.72 -20.22 -19.68
N LEU A 57 -33.43 -19.91 -19.51
CA LEU A 57 -32.82 -18.65 -19.96
C LEU A 57 -32.13 -18.76 -21.32
N GLY A 58 -31.79 -19.98 -21.76
CA GLY A 58 -31.11 -20.19 -23.04
C GLY A 58 -30.45 -21.56 -23.16
N SER A 59 -29.49 -21.64 -24.07
CA SER A 59 -28.71 -22.86 -24.32
C SER A 59 -27.82 -23.16 -23.13
N PHE A 60 -28.16 -24.22 -22.39
CA PHE A 60 -27.56 -24.52 -21.09
C PHE A 60 -27.22 -26.00 -20.96
N THR A 61 -26.10 -26.31 -20.33
CA THR A 61 -25.70 -27.67 -19.97
C THR A 61 -25.10 -27.70 -18.58
N ALA A 62 -25.53 -28.66 -17.76
CA ALA A 62 -25.00 -28.87 -16.42
C ALA A 62 -24.25 -30.20 -16.35
N VAL A 63 -23.06 -30.17 -15.74
CA VAL A 63 -22.19 -31.34 -15.59
C VAL A 63 -21.82 -31.51 -14.13
N ALA A 64 -22.30 -32.58 -13.49
CA ALA A 64 -21.83 -32.96 -12.17
C ALA A 64 -20.39 -33.48 -12.28
N ALA A 65 -19.43 -32.71 -11.77
CA ALA A 65 -18.01 -33.01 -11.91
C ALA A 65 -17.19 -32.45 -10.75
N ASP A 66 -16.33 -33.31 -10.19
CA ASP A 66 -15.20 -32.87 -9.39
C ASP A 66 -14.06 -32.46 -10.33
N ILE A 67 -13.76 -31.16 -10.37
CA ILE A 67 -12.71 -30.59 -11.23
C ILE A 67 -11.29 -31.00 -10.84
N THR A 68 -11.10 -31.68 -9.71
CA THR A 68 -9.81 -32.28 -9.32
C THR A 68 -9.63 -33.70 -9.85
N SER A 69 -10.72 -34.35 -10.31
CA SER A 69 -10.69 -35.70 -10.88
C SER A 69 -10.35 -35.67 -12.36
N ALA A 70 -9.29 -36.39 -12.75
CA ALA A 70 -8.88 -36.50 -14.15
C ALA A 70 -9.98 -37.09 -15.05
N ASP A 71 -10.72 -38.10 -14.57
CA ASP A 71 -11.79 -38.73 -15.34
C ASP A 71 -13.00 -37.82 -15.50
N ALA A 72 -13.37 -37.07 -14.44
CA ALA A 72 -14.45 -36.10 -14.51
C ALA A 72 -14.10 -34.96 -15.46
N MET A 73 -12.86 -34.47 -15.40
CA MET A 73 -12.33 -33.48 -16.33
C MET A 73 -12.38 -33.97 -17.79
N GLN A 74 -11.99 -35.22 -18.06
CA GLN A 74 -12.09 -35.79 -19.41
C GLN A 74 -13.54 -35.88 -19.89
N ARG A 75 -14.49 -36.26 -19.02
CA ARG A 75 -15.92 -36.28 -19.36
C ARG A 75 -16.42 -34.87 -19.67
N LEU A 76 -16.09 -33.89 -18.84
CA LEU A 76 -16.42 -32.49 -19.06
C LEU A 76 -15.87 -31.99 -20.41
N CYS A 77 -14.62 -32.32 -20.73
CA CYS A 77 -14.01 -31.98 -22.03
C CYS A 77 -14.79 -32.58 -23.20
N ARG A 78 -15.10 -33.89 -23.14
CA ARG A 78 -15.85 -34.57 -24.21
C ARG A 78 -17.23 -33.95 -24.41
N GLN A 79 -17.88 -33.55 -23.33
CA GLN A 79 -19.20 -32.93 -23.39
C GLN A 79 -19.14 -31.52 -24.00
N ILE A 80 -18.15 -30.69 -23.61
CA ILE A 80 -17.93 -29.37 -24.24
C ILE A 80 -17.71 -29.52 -25.75
N ILE A 81 -16.84 -30.45 -26.16
CA ILE A 81 -16.51 -30.68 -27.57
C ILE A 81 -17.71 -31.26 -28.34
N GLY A 82 -18.47 -32.17 -27.72
CA GLY A 82 -19.63 -32.81 -28.35
C GLY A 82 -20.80 -31.86 -28.56
N ASP A 83 -21.17 -31.12 -27.51
CA ASP A 83 -22.39 -30.32 -27.49
C ASP A 83 -22.19 -28.96 -28.19
N PHE A 84 -21.01 -28.35 -28.04
CA PHE A 84 -20.77 -26.97 -28.49
C PHE A 84 -19.63 -26.82 -29.49
N ARG A 85 -18.76 -27.83 -29.65
CA ARG A 85 -17.59 -27.85 -30.56
C ARG A 85 -16.52 -26.79 -30.32
N THR A 86 -16.76 -25.83 -29.43
CA THR A 86 -15.89 -24.70 -29.15
C THR A 86 -15.97 -24.27 -27.69
N LEU A 87 -14.97 -23.53 -27.23
CA LEU A 87 -15.01 -22.80 -25.97
C LEU A 87 -14.46 -21.39 -26.19
N ASP A 88 -15.25 -20.37 -25.86
CA ASP A 88 -14.92 -18.95 -26.06
C ASP A 88 -14.58 -18.25 -24.75
N ILE A 89 -15.23 -18.67 -23.67
CA ILE A 89 -15.11 -18.05 -22.36
C ILE A 89 -14.94 -19.15 -21.30
N LEU A 90 -13.92 -19.01 -20.46
CA LEU A 90 -13.74 -19.83 -19.27
C LEU A 90 -13.78 -18.93 -18.04
N VAL A 91 -14.66 -19.24 -17.09
CA VAL A 91 -14.70 -18.61 -15.77
C VAL A 91 -14.34 -19.63 -14.70
N ASN A 92 -13.10 -19.56 -14.22
CA ASN A 92 -12.61 -20.35 -13.09
C ASN A 92 -13.10 -19.69 -11.78
N ASN A 93 -14.31 -20.05 -11.38
CA ASN A 93 -15.00 -19.56 -10.18
C ASN A 93 -15.00 -20.55 -9.01
N ALA A 94 -14.93 -21.87 -9.24
CA ALA A 94 -14.93 -22.87 -8.19
C ALA A 94 -13.78 -22.62 -7.22
N ALA A 95 -14.09 -22.62 -5.92
CA ALA A 95 -13.10 -22.40 -4.88
C ALA A 95 -13.53 -23.04 -3.56
N VAL A 96 -12.54 -23.45 -2.78
CA VAL A 96 -12.70 -23.88 -1.38
C VAL A 96 -11.83 -23.00 -0.48
N MET A 97 -12.28 -22.78 0.76
CA MET A 97 -11.50 -22.09 1.80
C MET A 97 -10.66 -23.12 2.57
N ASP A 98 -9.57 -22.68 3.19
CA ASP A 98 -8.94 -23.43 4.28
C ASP A 98 -9.58 -23.07 5.64
N ARG A 99 -8.98 -23.53 6.75
CA ARG A 99 -9.45 -23.24 8.11
C ARG A 99 -8.86 -21.94 8.70
N PHE A 100 -8.25 -21.09 7.87
CA PHE A 100 -7.40 -19.97 8.31
C PHE A 100 -6.12 -20.39 9.05
N ASP A 101 -5.64 -21.61 8.79
CA ASP A 101 -4.46 -22.16 9.45
C ASP A 101 -3.21 -21.31 9.16
N PRO A 102 -2.40 -20.97 10.17
CA PRO A 102 -1.05 -20.46 9.96
C PRO A 102 -0.15 -21.58 9.40
N VAL A 103 0.99 -21.20 8.81
CA VAL A 103 1.89 -22.16 8.14
C VAL A 103 2.32 -23.32 9.04
N ALA A 104 2.52 -23.08 10.34
CA ALA A 104 2.98 -24.09 11.28
C ALA A 104 1.94 -25.17 11.61
N ASP A 105 0.64 -24.83 11.50
CA ASP A 105 -0.47 -25.70 11.90
C ASP A 105 -1.25 -26.23 10.70
N LEU A 106 -0.78 -25.90 9.48
CA LEU A 106 -1.44 -26.29 8.25
C LEU A 106 -1.21 -27.78 7.97
N ASP A 107 -2.32 -28.50 7.86
CA ASP A 107 -2.33 -29.89 7.42
C ASP A 107 -2.02 -30.00 5.91
N MET A 108 -1.20 -30.99 5.55
CA MET A 108 -0.74 -31.17 4.16
C MET A 108 -1.85 -31.67 3.23
N ASP A 109 -2.80 -32.46 3.72
CA ASP A 109 -3.93 -32.91 2.89
C ASP A 109 -4.85 -31.73 2.60
N LEU A 110 -5.09 -30.85 3.58
CA LEU A 110 -5.81 -29.59 3.37
C LEU A 110 -5.08 -28.67 2.37
N TRP A 111 -3.76 -28.53 2.49
CA TRP A 111 -2.95 -27.78 1.51
C TRP A 111 -3.13 -28.32 0.09
N HIS A 112 -3.00 -29.63 -0.08
CA HIS A 112 -3.15 -30.28 -1.38
C HIS A 112 -4.57 -30.12 -1.92
N ALA A 113 -5.61 -30.30 -1.10
CA ALA A 113 -7.00 -30.15 -1.52
C ALA A 113 -7.31 -28.71 -1.97
N VAL A 114 -6.90 -27.71 -1.20
CA VAL A 114 -7.11 -26.29 -1.53
C VAL A 114 -6.38 -25.91 -2.81
N LEU A 115 -5.11 -26.30 -2.98
CA LEU A 115 -4.38 -26.03 -4.22
C LEU A 115 -4.94 -26.80 -5.42
N ALA A 116 -5.40 -28.04 -5.22
CA ALA A 116 -6.00 -28.85 -6.28
C ALA A 116 -7.22 -28.14 -6.88
N VAL A 117 -8.12 -27.62 -6.05
CA VAL A 117 -9.33 -26.93 -6.50
C VAL A 117 -9.03 -25.50 -6.97
N ASN A 118 -8.30 -24.71 -6.18
CA ASN A 118 -8.20 -23.26 -6.41
C ASN A 118 -7.11 -22.85 -7.42
N LEU A 119 -6.17 -23.76 -7.74
CA LEU A 119 -5.02 -23.45 -8.60
C LEU A 119 -4.81 -24.50 -9.69
N THR A 120 -4.65 -25.77 -9.33
CA THR A 120 -4.33 -26.84 -10.30
C THR A 120 -5.48 -27.08 -11.27
N ALA A 121 -6.72 -27.19 -10.79
CA ALA A 121 -7.89 -27.37 -11.65
C ALA A 121 -8.10 -26.18 -12.62
N PRO A 122 -8.03 -24.90 -12.18
CA PRO A 122 -8.03 -23.76 -13.09
C PRO A 122 -6.92 -23.80 -14.15
N MET A 123 -5.72 -24.28 -13.80
CA MET A 123 -4.64 -24.47 -14.77
C MET A 123 -4.99 -25.53 -15.82
N LEU A 124 -5.52 -26.68 -15.40
CA LEU A 124 -5.93 -27.75 -16.31
C LEU A 124 -7.07 -27.31 -17.24
N LEU A 125 -8.06 -26.60 -16.71
CA LEU A 125 -9.16 -26.03 -17.48
C LEU A 125 -8.68 -24.94 -18.44
N SER A 126 -7.77 -24.07 -18.01
CA SER A 126 -7.17 -23.05 -18.87
C SER A 126 -6.38 -23.68 -20.01
N LYS A 127 -5.63 -24.77 -19.74
CA LYS A 127 -4.93 -25.54 -20.77
C LYS A 127 -5.88 -26.10 -21.83
N LEU A 128 -7.03 -26.67 -21.41
CA LEU A 128 -8.06 -27.13 -22.33
C LEU A 128 -8.64 -25.96 -23.14
N ALA A 129 -9.05 -24.90 -22.46
CA ALA A 129 -9.68 -23.75 -23.09
C ALA A 129 -8.77 -23.10 -24.14
N VAL A 130 -7.51 -22.87 -23.80
CA VAL A 130 -6.52 -22.34 -24.75
C VAL A 130 -6.36 -23.24 -25.97
N ARG A 131 -6.30 -24.57 -25.81
CA ARG A 131 -6.21 -25.49 -26.96
C ARG A 131 -7.40 -25.33 -27.90
N LEU A 132 -8.63 -25.36 -27.36
CA LEU A 132 -9.85 -25.19 -28.15
C LEU A 132 -9.94 -23.80 -28.79
N MET A 133 -9.48 -22.76 -28.09
CA MET A 133 -9.43 -21.39 -28.63
C MET A 133 -8.44 -21.26 -29.79
N LEU A 134 -7.30 -21.95 -29.73
CA LEU A 134 -6.28 -21.94 -30.79
C LEU A 134 -6.66 -22.78 -32.02
N GLU A 135 -7.52 -23.79 -31.86
CA GLU A 135 -8.01 -24.63 -32.96
C GLU A 135 -9.02 -23.91 -33.86
N LYS A 136 -9.53 -22.75 -33.43
CA LYS A 136 -10.44 -21.92 -34.24
C LYS A 136 -9.74 -21.35 -35.46
N PRO A 137 -10.45 -21.15 -36.58
CA PRO A 137 -9.92 -20.44 -37.75
C PRO A 137 -9.43 -19.03 -37.43
N ASP A 138 -10.10 -18.35 -36.49
CA ASP A 138 -9.68 -17.05 -35.93
C ASP A 138 -9.49 -17.19 -34.41
N PRO A 139 -8.25 -17.48 -33.95
CA PRO A 139 -7.96 -17.71 -32.55
C PRO A 139 -8.41 -16.56 -31.65
N SER A 140 -9.33 -16.86 -30.75
CA SER A 140 -9.89 -15.88 -29.83
C SER A 140 -10.51 -16.53 -28.60
N GLY A 141 -10.42 -15.84 -27.47
CA GLY A 141 -11.07 -16.27 -26.24
C GLY A 141 -10.77 -15.42 -25.02
N CYS A 142 -11.51 -15.69 -23.95
CA CYS A 142 -11.39 -14.98 -22.67
C CYS A 142 -11.36 -15.98 -21.51
N ILE A 143 -10.39 -15.81 -20.61
CA ILE A 143 -10.32 -16.56 -19.36
C ILE A 143 -10.42 -15.56 -18.20
N ILE A 144 -11.35 -15.80 -17.30
CA ILE A 144 -11.55 -15.02 -16.08
C ILE A 144 -11.29 -15.92 -14.88
N ASN A 145 -10.32 -15.54 -14.06
CA ASN A 145 -10.00 -16.23 -12.81
C ASN A 145 -10.55 -15.45 -11.61
N ILE A 146 -11.33 -16.09 -10.76
CA ILE A 146 -11.82 -15.47 -9.51
C ILE A 146 -10.74 -15.60 -8.43
N ALA A 147 -10.02 -14.49 -8.22
CA ALA A 147 -9.00 -14.33 -7.18
C ALA A 147 -9.61 -13.66 -5.92
N SER A 148 -8.77 -13.24 -4.97
CA SER A 148 -9.21 -12.52 -3.78
C SER A 148 -8.18 -11.50 -3.33
N SER A 149 -8.62 -10.29 -2.97
CA SER A 149 -7.79 -9.26 -2.32
C SER A 149 -7.73 -9.43 -0.78
N ALA A 150 -8.60 -10.26 -0.22
CA ALA A 150 -8.78 -10.45 1.21
C ALA A 150 -7.95 -11.60 1.82
N ALA A 151 -7.14 -12.29 1.01
CA ALA A 151 -6.40 -13.47 1.47
C ALA A 151 -5.17 -13.05 2.31
N LYS A 152 -5.40 -12.77 3.60
CA LYS A 152 -4.36 -12.40 4.57
C LYS A 152 -4.27 -13.36 5.77
N ALA A 153 -5.16 -14.36 5.84
CA ALA A 153 -5.11 -15.46 6.79
C ALA A 153 -5.56 -16.75 6.09
N GLY A 154 -5.00 -17.88 6.52
CA GLY A 154 -5.10 -19.15 5.78
C GLY A 154 -4.00 -19.29 4.74
N ALA A 155 -2.97 -20.06 5.10
CA ALA A 155 -1.77 -20.20 4.27
C ALA A 155 -2.06 -20.87 2.91
N ALA A 156 -2.90 -21.90 2.88
CA ALA A 156 -3.24 -22.62 1.65
C ALA A 156 -4.12 -21.76 0.74
N TYR A 157 -5.18 -21.17 1.30
CA TYR A 157 -6.09 -20.33 0.54
C TYR A 157 -5.38 -19.10 -0.03
N THR A 158 -4.60 -18.42 0.81
CA THR A 158 -3.80 -17.25 0.41
C THR A 158 -2.81 -17.59 -0.69
N THR A 159 -2.08 -18.68 -0.55
CA THR A 159 -1.16 -19.13 -1.60
C THR A 159 -1.90 -19.43 -2.90
N SER A 160 -3.04 -20.12 -2.84
CA SER A 160 -3.81 -20.48 -4.03
C SER A 160 -4.30 -19.25 -4.81
N LYS A 161 -4.81 -18.22 -4.11
CA LYS A 161 -5.35 -17.00 -4.72
C LYS A 161 -4.27 -16.05 -5.22
N HIS A 162 -3.04 -16.11 -4.68
CA HIS A 162 -1.89 -15.42 -5.28
C HIS A 162 -1.29 -16.22 -6.44
N GLY A 163 -1.29 -17.56 -6.35
CA GLY A 163 -0.83 -18.44 -7.42
C GLY A 163 -1.65 -18.29 -8.70
N ILE A 164 -2.98 -18.16 -8.59
CA ILE A 164 -3.85 -17.97 -9.75
C ILE A 164 -3.60 -16.63 -10.45
N ILE A 165 -3.15 -15.59 -9.72
CA ILE A 165 -2.70 -14.33 -10.32
C ILE A 165 -1.45 -14.55 -11.16
N GLY A 166 -0.49 -15.33 -10.67
CA GLY A 166 0.70 -15.72 -11.43
C GLY A 166 0.34 -16.47 -12.71
N LEU A 167 -0.56 -17.46 -12.61
CA LEU A 167 -1.06 -18.21 -13.77
C LEU A 167 -1.77 -17.30 -14.78
N THR A 168 -2.55 -16.34 -14.29
CA THR A 168 -3.26 -15.36 -15.14
C THR A 168 -2.29 -14.56 -15.99
N LYS A 169 -1.25 -13.99 -15.36
CA LYS A 169 -0.23 -13.19 -16.04
C LYS A 169 0.56 -14.01 -17.05
N SER A 170 0.92 -15.25 -16.69
CA SER A 170 1.62 -16.17 -17.58
C SER A 170 0.77 -16.47 -18.83
N THR A 171 -0.48 -16.90 -18.64
CA THR A 171 -1.41 -17.19 -19.74
C THR A 171 -1.60 -15.97 -20.65
N ALA A 172 -1.83 -14.80 -20.06
CA ALA A 172 -1.98 -13.55 -20.81
C ALA A 172 -0.76 -13.21 -21.67
N ALA A 173 0.45 -13.41 -21.15
CA ALA A 173 1.70 -13.10 -21.85
C ALA A 173 1.96 -14.03 -23.04
N PHE A 174 1.61 -15.32 -22.95
CA PHE A 174 1.90 -16.32 -23.99
C PHE A 174 0.88 -16.39 -25.14
N TYR A 175 -0.34 -15.92 -24.89
CA TYR A 175 -1.45 -16.08 -25.84
C TYR A 175 -2.15 -14.77 -26.21
N GLY A 176 -1.74 -13.63 -25.64
CA GLY A 176 -2.31 -12.32 -25.95
C GLY A 176 -2.13 -11.91 -27.40
N ASP A 177 -0.97 -12.21 -28.00
CA ASP A 177 -0.67 -12.02 -29.42
C ASP A 177 -1.46 -12.95 -30.35
N LYS A 178 -2.07 -14.00 -29.79
CA LYS A 178 -2.93 -14.98 -30.48
C LYS A 178 -4.42 -14.76 -30.18
N GLY A 179 -4.80 -13.57 -29.73
CA GLY A 179 -6.21 -13.20 -29.50
C GLY A 179 -6.85 -13.77 -28.24
N ILE A 180 -6.10 -14.47 -27.38
CA ILE A 180 -6.63 -15.06 -26.13
C ILE A 180 -6.22 -14.19 -24.94
N ARG A 181 -7.20 -13.77 -24.14
CA ARG A 181 -6.97 -12.95 -22.96
C ARG A 181 -7.19 -13.73 -21.68
N CYS A 182 -6.43 -13.40 -20.65
CA CYS A 182 -6.61 -13.95 -19.31
C CYS A 182 -6.52 -12.84 -18.26
N ASN A 183 -7.56 -12.68 -17.44
CA ASN A 183 -7.63 -11.67 -16.39
C ASN A 183 -8.09 -12.29 -15.07
N ALA A 184 -7.75 -11.62 -13.97
CA ALA A 184 -8.16 -12.03 -12.63
C ALA A 184 -9.03 -10.96 -11.98
N LEU A 185 -10.12 -11.37 -11.34
CA LEU A 185 -10.93 -10.52 -10.48
C LEU A 185 -10.49 -10.72 -9.03
N ALA A 186 -9.84 -9.72 -8.44
CA ALA A 186 -9.43 -9.74 -7.04
C ALA A 186 -10.62 -9.29 -6.16
N MET A 187 -11.40 -10.27 -5.72
CA MET A 187 -12.63 -10.04 -4.96
C MET A 187 -12.34 -9.57 -3.54
N GLY A 188 -13.03 -8.51 -3.13
CA GLY A 188 -13.20 -8.09 -1.74
C GLY A 188 -14.26 -8.92 -1.02
N VAL A 189 -14.86 -8.35 0.04
CA VAL A 189 -15.91 -9.03 0.81
C VAL A 189 -17.17 -9.19 -0.04
N MET A 190 -17.74 -10.40 -0.04
CA MET A 190 -18.98 -10.72 -0.74
C MET A 190 -19.96 -11.42 0.19
N LEU A 191 -21.22 -10.97 0.17
CA LEU A 191 -22.35 -11.63 0.79
C LEU A 191 -23.12 -12.48 -0.23
N GLY A 192 -23.82 -13.51 0.23
CA GLY A 192 -24.65 -14.37 -0.64
C GLY A 192 -23.86 -15.36 -1.51
N THR A 193 -22.63 -15.71 -1.11
CA THR A 193 -21.84 -16.76 -1.75
C THR A 193 -21.84 -18.03 -0.90
N ASN A 194 -21.72 -19.19 -1.54
CA ASN A 194 -21.67 -20.48 -0.87
C ASN A 194 -20.31 -20.76 -0.21
N ILE A 195 -19.32 -19.87 -0.37
CA ILE A 195 -18.04 -19.99 0.34
C ILE A 195 -18.22 -19.83 1.87
N GLY A 196 -19.36 -19.23 2.28
CA GLY A 196 -19.84 -19.22 3.65
C GLY A 196 -20.00 -20.62 4.27
N ASP A 197 -20.31 -21.63 3.46
CA ASP A 197 -20.48 -23.01 3.93
C ASP A 197 -19.16 -23.59 4.49
N ALA A 198 -18.01 -23.12 3.99
CA ALA A 198 -16.70 -23.55 4.48
C ALA A 198 -16.42 -23.11 5.94
N PHE A 199 -17.14 -22.09 6.43
CA PHE A 199 -17.05 -21.65 7.83
C PHE A 199 -17.87 -22.53 8.79
N GLN A 200 -18.58 -23.55 8.29
CA GLN A 200 -19.24 -24.54 9.16
C GLN A 200 -18.25 -25.56 9.75
N ALA A 201 -17.07 -25.71 9.14
CA ALA A 201 -15.96 -26.45 9.72
C ALA A 201 -15.25 -25.62 10.81
N GLU A 202 -14.68 -26.30 11.81
CA GLU A 202 -13.95 -25.62 12.88
C GLU A 202 -12.73 -24.87 12.32
N CYS A 203 -12.78 -23.53 12.43
CA CYS A 203 -11.72 -22.64 11.97
C CYS A 203 -10.62 -22.49 13.03
N HIS A 204 -9.39 -22.25 12.59
CA HIS A 204 -8.29 -21.87 13.47
C HIS A 204 -8.60 -20.53 14.14
N ARG A 205 -8.66 -20.51 15.48
CA ARG A 205 -9.12 -19.34 16.25
C ARG A 205 -8.31 -18.08 15.97
N GLU A 206 -6.98 -18.17 15.99
CA GLU A 206 -6.12 -16.99 15.71
C GLU A 206 -6.29 -16.50 14.28
N GLY A 207 -6.43 -17.43 13.32
CA GLY A 207 -6.58 -17.10 11.91
C GLY A 207 -7.91 -16.40 11.66
N GLN A 208 -8.98 -16.94 12.22
CA GLN A 208 -10.31 -16.35 12.17
C GLN A 208 -10.33 -14.95 12.80
N GLN A 209 -9.69 -14.77 13.96
CA GLN A 209 -9.60 -13.46 14.61
C GLN A 209 -8.88 -12.44 13.72
N LYS A 210 -7.78 -12.82 13.06
CA LYS A 210 -7.06 -11.92 12.13
C LYS A 210 -7.93 -11.48 10.95
N VAL A 211 -8.75 -12.38 10.39
CA VAL A 211 -9.71 -12.02 9.33
C VAL A 211 -10.74 -11.04 9.87
N MET A 212 -11.31 -11.31 11.05
CA MET A 212 -12.33 -10.46 11.66
C MET A 212 -11.79 -9.07 12.00
N ASP A 213 -10.56 -8.97 12.51
CA ASP A 213 -9.89 -7.69 12.79
C ASP A 213 -9.67 -6.87 11.51
N LEU A 214 -9.30 -7.54 10.41
CA LEU A 214 -9.13 -6.90 9.12
C LEU A 214 -10.47 -6.37 8.56
N VAL A 215 -11.52 -7.18 8.61
CA VAL A 215 -12.85 -6.82 8.10
C VAL A 215 -13.49 -5.72 8.94
N SER A 216 -13.42 -5.83 10.28
CA SER A 216 -13.96 -4.83 11.21
C SER A 216 -13.23 -3.49 11.13
N GLY A 217 -11.91 -3.52 10.94
CA GLY A 217 -11.08 -2.31 10.82
C GLY A 217 -11.29 -1.55 9.51
N THR A 218 -11.65 -2.24 8.42
CA THR A 218 -11.80 -1.63 7.09
C THR A 218 -13.26 -1.29 6.71
N LYS A 219 -14.25 -1.87 7.41
CA LYS A 219 -15.69 -1.77 7.09
C LYS A 219 -15.94 -1.79 5.58
N PRO A 220 -15.47 -2.84 4.86
CA PRO A 220 -15.54 -2.88 3.42
C PRO A 220 -16.99 -2.97 2.97
N ARG A 221 -17.32 -2.28 1.88
CA ARG A 221 -18.63 -2.45 1.24
C ARG A 221 -18.66 -3.83 0.58
N SER A 222 -19.72 -4.60 0.80
CA SER A 222 -19.89 -5.89 0.14
C SER A 222 -20.15 -5.69 -1.35
N CYS A 223 -19.50 -6.49 -2.19
CA CYS A 223 -19.83 -6.58 -3.61
C CYS A 223 -21.02 -7.54 -3.82
N HIS A 224 -22.03 -7.13 -4.57
CA HIS A 224 -23.17 -7.99 -4.92
C HIS A 224 -22.79 -8.96 -6.04
N VAL A 225 -23.24 -10.22 -5.96
CA VAL A 225 -22.91 -11.25 -6.96
C VAL A 225 -23.36 -10.88 -8.38
N GLN A 226 -24.48 -10.17 -8.54
CA GLN A 226 -25.00 -9.72 -9.83
C GLN A 226 -24.10 -8.66 -10.49
N ASP A 227 -23.50 -7.76 -9.71
CA ASP A 227 -22.58 -6.74 -10.24
C ASP A 227 -21.32 -7.41 -10.79
N VAL A 228 -20.81 -8.40 -10.07
CA VAL A 228 -19.62 -9.18 -10.47
C VAL A 228 -19.91 -10.03 -11.71
N ALA A 229 -21.09 -10.63 -11.80
CA ALA A 229 -21.54 -11.35 -12.98
C ALA A 229 -21.60 -10.45 -14.21
N SER A 230 -22.18 -9.25 -14.07
CA SER A 230 -22.24 -8.23 -15.13
C SER A 230 -20.85 -7.77 -15.57
N LEU A 231 -19.91 -7.65 -14.62
CA LEU A 231 -18.51 -7.36 -14.93
C LEU A 231 -17.84 -8.48 -15.72
N CYS A 232 -18.13 -9.75 -15.42
CA CYS A 232 -17.59 -10.89 -16.19
C CYS A 232 -18.05 -10.85 -17.65
N VAL A 233 -19.33 -10.54 -17.90
CA VAL A 233 -19.87 -10.34 -19.26
C VAL A 233 -19.15 -9.17 -19.93
N SER A 234 -19.06 -8.03 -19.24
CA SER A 234 -18.42 -6.81 -19.78
C SER A 234 -16.96 -7.03 -20.15
N LEU A 235 -16.19 -7.74 -19.32
CA LEU A 235 -14.77 -8.05 -19.59
C LEU A 235 -14.57 -9.10 -20.68
N SER A 236 -15.60 -9.87 -21.01
CA SER A 236 -15.53 -10.91 -22.04
C SER A 236 -15.97 -10.41 -23.41
N CYS A 237 -17.00 -9.57 -23.46
CA CYS A 237 -17.60 -9.13 -24.71
C CYS A 237 -18.19 -7.69 -24.71
N GLY A 238 -18.09 -6.95 -23.61
CA GLY A 238 -18.55 -5.56 -23.53
C GLY A 238 -17.57 -4.56 -24.17
N PRO A 239 -17.99 -3.30 -24.44
CA PRO A 239 -17.13 -2.32 -25.09
C PRO A 239 -15.75 -2.18 -24.43
N GLY A 240 -14.67 -2.23 -25.23
CA GLY A 240 -13.29 -2.14 -24.74
C GLY A 240 -12.74 -3.41 -24.10
N TRP A 241 -13.47 -4.54 -24.12
CA TRP A 241 -13.02 -5.83 -23.59
C TRP A 241 -11.63 -6.23 -24.09
N ASN A 242 -11.32 -5.93 -25.34
CA ASN A 242 -10.09 -6.31 -26.03
C ASN A 242 -8.84 -5.54 -25.55
N LEU A 243 -9.02 -4.48 -24.75
CA LEU A 243 -7.91 -3.69 -24.19
C LEU A 243 -7.34 -4.28 -22.89
N VAL A 244 -8.04 -5.23 -22.27
CA VAL A 244 -7.71 -5.73 -20.93
C VAL A 244 -7.20 -7.17 -20.99
N ASN A 245 -5.90 -7.35 -20.75
CA ASN A 245 -5.25 -8.66 -20.72
C ASN A 245 -4.14 -8.69 -19.66
N GLY A 246 -4.03 -9.79 -18.91
CA GLY A 246 -3.05 -9.94 -17.83
C GLY A 246 -3.33 -9.10 -16.59
N SER A 247 -4.49 -8.46 -16.53
CA SER A 247 -4.86 -7.54 -15.46
C SER A 247 -5.38 -8.27 -14.23
N VAL A 248 -5.04 -7.73 -13.07
CA VAL A 248 -5.67 -8.05 -11.78
C VAL A 248 -6.59 -6.88 -11.45
N ILE A 249 -7.89 -7.10 -11.61
CA ILE A 249 -8.91 -6.07 -11.45
C ILE A 249 -9.45 -6.18 -10.03
N ALA A 250 -9.25 -5.14 -9.23
CA ALA A 250 -9.79 -5.09 -7.87
C ALA A 250 -11.32 -4.93 -7.94
N VAL A 251 -12.04 -5.80 -7.24
CA VAL A 251 -13.51 -5.78 -7.13
C VAL A 251 -13.86 -5.74 -5.65
N ASP A 252 -13.65 -4.57 -5.04
CA ASP A 252 -13.68 -4.39 -3.59
C ASP A 252 -14.17 -2.99 -3.15
N HIS A 253 -14.78 -2.23 -4.08
CA HIS A 253 -15.19 -0.83 -3.92
C HIS A 253 -14.06 0.15 -3.57
N GLY A 254 -12.80 -0.27 -3.70
CA GLY A 254 -11.67 0.42 -3.10
C GLY A 254 -11.77 0.28 -1.58
N PRO A 255 -10.93 -0.55 -0.92
CA PRO A 255 -10.83 -0.46 0.52
C PRO A 255 -10.52 1.00 0.82
N ARG A 256 -11.26 1.63 1.74
CA ARG A 256 -10.78 2.87 2.35
C ARG A 256 -9.39 2.50 2.80
N HIS A 257 -8.37 2.99 2.08
CA HIS A 257 -7.02 2.89 2.59
C HIS A 257 -7.17 3.41 4.00
N GLN A 258 -6.57 2.73 4.97
CA GLN A 258 -6.09 3.49 6.11
C GLN A 258 -5.06 4.47 5.51
N THR A 259 -5.54 5.56 4.89
CA THR A 259 -5.05 6.85 5.31
C THR A 259 -5.20 6.77 6.81
N MET A 260 -4.08 6.61 7.50
CA MET A 260 -4.03 6.66 8.94
C MET A 260 -4.52 8.06 9.31
N ASN A 261 -5.83 8.23 9.34
CA ASN A 261 -6.51 9.40 9.82
C ASN A 261 -6.18 9.43 11.31
N VAL A 262 -5.65 10.59 11.73
CA VAL A 262 -5.37 11.01 13.11
C VAL A 262 -5.53 9.85 14.09
N VAL A 263 -4.41 9.23 14.45
CA VAL A 263 -4.39 8.26 15.54
C VAL A 263 -5.02 8.92 16.75
N ASP A 264 -6.28 8.56 17.01
CA ASP A 264 -7.04 9.10 18.11
C ASP A 264 -6.38 8.58 19.40
N PRO A 265 -5.79 9.45 20.24
CA PRO A 265 -5.16 9.00 21.47
C PRO A 265 -6.12 8.21 22.37
N SER A 266 -7.44 8.38 22.22
CA SER A 266 -8.46 7.61 22.94
C SER A 266 -8.52 6.13 22.53
N GLN A 267 -8.00 5.79 21.35
CA GLN A 267 -7.93 4.42 20.82
C GLN A 267 -6.64 3.70 21.22
N ALA A 268 -5.75 4.36 21.98
CA ALA A 268 -4.52 3.75 22.43
C ALA A 268 -4.81 2.53 23.33
N PRO A 269 -4.12 1.38 23.13
CA PRO A 269 -4.27 0.22 23.98
C PRO A 269 -4.01 0.55 25.47
N PRO A 270 -4.68 -0.10 26.43
CA PRO A 270 -4.44 0.12 27.86
C PRO A 270 -2.97 -0.02 28.26
N GLU A 271 -2.23 -0.88 27.57
CA GLU A 271 -0.79 -1.07 27.77
C GLU A 271 0.01 0.18 27.42
N TYR A 272 -0.28 0.83 26.28
CA TYR A 272 0.34 2.09 25.90
C TYR A 272 -0.08 3.23 26.83
N GLN A 273 -1.35 3.28 27.25
CA GLN A 273 -1.84 4.32 28.17
C GLN A 273 -1.03 4.38 29.47
N ARG A 274 -0.56 3.23 29.99
CA ARG A 274 0.31 3.16 31.18
C ARG A 274 1.68 3.81 30.99
N VAL A 275 2.20 3.85 29.77
CA VAL A 275 3.52 4.41 29.43
C VAL A 275 3.43 5.70 28.60
N ALA A 276 2.21 6.18 28.30
CA ALA A 276 1.99 7.36 27.46
C ALA A 276 2.68 8.61 28.02
N TRP A 277 2.75 8.76 29.35
CA TRP A 277 3.47 9.85 30.01
C TRP A 277 4.97 9.87 29.67
N MET A 278 5.59 8.70 29.45
CA MET A 278 7.01 8.62 29.06
C MET A 278 7.19 9.13 27.63
N ALA A 279 6.28 8.75 26.72
CA ALA A 279 6.28 9.23 25.34
C ALA A 279 6.04 10.76 25.28
N ASP A 280 5.09 11.28 26.05
CA ASP A 280 4.83 12.72 26.13
C ASP A 280 6.00 13.49 26.76
N THR A 281 6.68 12.91 27.74
CA THR A 281 7.92 13.47 28.31
C THR A 281 9.01 13.58 27.26
N CYS A 282 9.20 12.55 26.44
CA CYS A 282 10.17 12.58 25.34
C CYS A 282 9.86 13.70 24.33
N LYS A 283 8.57 13.92 23.99
CA LYS A 283 8.17 15.04 23.11
C LYS A 283 8.41 16.40 23.76
N LEU A 284 8.15 16.53 25.05
CA LEU A 284 8.40 17.78 25.78
C LEU A 284 9.91 18.10 25.77
N LEU A 285 10.77 17.11 26.05
CA LEU A 285 12.22 17.26 25.99
C LEU A 285 12.71 17.59 24.57
N MET A 286 12.12 16.96 23.54
CA MET A 286 12.36 17.32 22.14
C MET A 286 12.06 18.80 21.91
N GLY A 287 10.86 19.25 22.32
CA GLY A 287 10.43 20.64 22.18
C GLY A 287 11.36 21.63 22.89
N ILE A 288 11.81 21.31 24.10
CA ILE A 288 12.78 22.13 24.86
C ILE A 288 14.12 22.20 24.14
N GLY A 289 14.65 21.06 23.68
CA GLY A 289 15.92 20.99 22.96
C GLY A 289 15.90 21.81 21.68
N TRP A 290 14.85 21.66 20.87
CA TRP A 290 14.67 22.43 19.63
C TRP A 290 14.40 23.92 19.87
N THR A 291 13.67 24.28 20.93
CA THR A 291 13.46 25.67 21.34
C THR A 291 14.78 26.34 21.71
N ALA A 292 15.59 25.69 22.55
CA ALA A 292 16.91 26.18 22.92
C ALA A 292 17.81 26.33 21.67
N ASN A 293 17.75 25.36 20.75
CA ASN A 293 18.48 25.43 19.50
C ASN A 293 18.04 26.61 18.63
N TYR A 294 16.73 26.82 18.39
CA TYR A 294 16.24 27.94 17.59
C TYR A 294 16.62 29.30 18.18
N ILE A 295 16.46 29.49 19.49
CA ILE A 295 16.87 30.72 20.18
C ILE A 295 18.38 30.93 20.03
N GLY A 296 19.17 29.88 20.27
CA GLY A 296 20.62 29.93 20.11
C GLY A 296 21.03 30.28 18.68
N MET A 297 20.35 29.72 17.68
CA MET A 297 20.60 29.99 16.26
C MET A 297 20.30 31.44 15.89
N ILE A 298 19.19 32.00 16.37
CA ILE A 298 18.83 33.41 16.18
C ILE A 298 19.89 34.31 16.82
N TYR A 299 20.23 34.05 18.09
CA TYR A 299 21.22 34.82 18.83
C TYR A 299 22.58 34.80 18.13
N THR A 300 23.07 33.61 17.79
CA THR A 300 24.36 33.42 17.11
C THR A 300 24.39 34.10 15.74
N SER A 301 23.29 34.02 14.99
CA SER A 301 23.16 34.65 13.68
C SER A 301 23.21 36.18 13.79
N LEU A 302 22.56 36.77 14.80
CA LEU A 302 22.61 38.21 15.06
C LEU A 302 23.96 38.68 15.57
N GLN A 303 24.63 37.90 16.43
CA GLN A 303 25.92 38.26 17.01
C GLN A 303 27.08 38.20 16.01
N HIS A 304 27.06 37.20 15.11
CA HIS A 304 28.18 36.90 14.22
C HIS A 304 27.90 37.19 12.74
N ASP A 305 26.79 37.85 12.43
CA ASP A 305 26.39 38.21 11.05
C ASP A 305 26.42 37.00 10.08
N THR A 306 26.03 35.83 10.60
CA THR A 306 26.02 34.53 9.91
C THR A 306 24.61 33.95 9.90
N TYR A 307 24.40 32.82 9.24
CA TYR A 307 23.16 32.05 9.32
C TYR A 307 23.45 30.67 9.90
N ALA A 308 22.66 30.21 10.87
CA ALA A 308 23.01 29.00 11.61
C ALA A 308 22.62 27.70 10.89
N MET A 309 21.53 27.70 10.11
CA MET A 309 20.97 26.51 9.48
C MET A 309 21.06 26.57 7.95
N SER A 310 21.43 25.45 7.31
CA SER A 310 21.55 25.41 5.85
C SER A 310 20.25 25.78 5.15
N LEU A 311 20.36 26.49 4.02
CA LEU A 311 19.25 27.09 3.29
C LEU A 311 18.13 26.09 3.00
N MET A 312 18.48 24.92 2.43
CA MET A 312 17.49 23.91 2.06
C MET A 312 16.85 23.22 3.26
N ALA A 313 17.64 22.94 4.30
CA ALA A 313 17.12 22.34 5.51
C ALA A 313 16.14 23.28 6.22
N LEU A 314 16.45 24.58 6.25
CA LEU A 314 15.59 25.60 6.83
C LEU A 314 14.27 25.75 6.06
N CYS A 315 14.32 25.81 4.73
CA CYS A 315 13.10 25.84 3.91
C CYS A 315 12.24 24.59 4.10
N CYS A 316 12.84 23.40 4.09
CA CYS A 316 12.12 22.14 4.27
C CYS A 316 11.47 22.05 5.66
N ASN A 317 12.24 22.36 6.71
CA ASN A 317 11.74 22.31 8.07
C ASN A 317 10.64 23.34 8.34
N PHE A 318 10.78 24.57 7.83
CA PHE A 318 9.74 25.58 7.94
C PHE A 318 8.48 25.19 7.17
N ALA A 319 8.63 24.64 5.96
CA ALA A 319 7.50 24.14 5.16
C ALA A 319 6.76 23.00 5.88
N TRP A 320 7.49 22.10 6.54
CA TRP A 320 6.93 21.05 7.36
C TRP A 320 6.11 21.62 8.51
N GLU A 321 6.66 22.56 9.29
CA GLU A 321 5.92 23.20 10.40
C GLU A 321 4.67 23.93 9.90
N VAL A 322 4.74 24.67 8.78
CA VAL A 322 3.56 25.31 8.17
C VAL A 322 2.51 24.27 7.78
N THR A 323 2.91 23.21 7.08
CA THR A 323 1.99 22.20 6.55
C THR A 323 1.27 21.47 7.69
N TYR A 324 2.00 21.00 8.69
CA TYR A 324 1.43 20.16 9.74
C TYR A 324 0.98 20.94 10.99
N ALA A 325 1.31 22.23 11.14
CA ALA A 325 0.71 23.07 12.18
C ALA A 325 -0.56 23.80 11.69
N LEU A 326 -0.65 24.18 10.40
CA LEU A 326 -1.75 25.01 9.89
C LEU A 326 -2.75 24.25 9.02
N ILE A 327 -2.29 23.32 8.16
CA ILE A 327 -3.15 22.63 7.18
C ILE A 327 -3.64 21.30 7.74
N TYR A 328 -2.72 20.50 8.27
CA TYR A 328 -3.00 19.18 8.85
C TYR A 328 -2.60 19.12 10.34
N PRO A 329 -3.32 19.84 11.23
CA PRO A 329 -2.90 20.03 12.61
C PRO A 329 -2.83 18.71 13.39
N PHE A 330 -1.83 18.62 14.26
CA PHE A 330 -1.60 17.51 15.20
C PHE A 330 -2.83 17.22 16.07
N GLY A 331 -2.97 15.97 16.51
CA GLY A 331 -4.12 15.54 17.31
C GLY A 331 -4.10 16.04 18.76
N SER A 332 -2.94 15.95 19.44
CA SER A 332 -2.85 16.26 20.87
C SER A 332 -2.55 17.73 21.17
N ARG A 333 -3.01 18.23 22.33
CA ARG A 333 -2.73 19.60 22.78
C ARG A 333 -1.23 19.87 22.95
N LEU A 334 -0.49 18.92 23.51
CA LEU A 334 0.96 19.02 23.71
C LEU A 334 1.68 19.15 22.37
N GLU A 335 1.35 18.30 21.39
CA GLU A 335 1.96 18.37 20.06
C GLU A 335 1.66 19.72 19.41
N LYS A 336 0.42 20.20 19.45
CA LYS A 336 0.08 21.54 18.93
C LYS A 336 0.95 22.61 19.57
N SER A 337 1.04 22.66 20.89
CA SER A 337 1.84 23.66 21.61
C SER A 337 3.32 23.64 21.22
N VAL A 338 3.93 22.45 21.16
CA VAL A 338 5.33 22.30 20.77
C VAL A 338 5.55 22.79 19.33
N HIS A 339 4.71 22.38 18.38
CA HIS A 339 4.89 22.74 16.97
C HIS A 339 4.57 24.21 16.67
N TYR A 340 3.55 24.80 17.29
CA TYR A 340 3.29 26.24 17.16
C TYR A 340 4.43 27.06 17.73
N SER A 341 5.01 26.66 18.87
CA SER A 341 6.18 27.33 19.42
C SER A 341 7.39 27.22 18.49
N GLY A 342 7.60 26.04 17.89
CA GLY A 342 8.60 25.82 16.85
C GLY A 342 8.43 26.77 15.68
N LEU A 343 7.22 26.83 15.10
CA LEU A 343 6.88 27.69 13.96
C LEU A 343 7.18 29.17 14.21
N VAL A 344 6.81 29.68 15.39
CA VAL A 344 7.07 31.08 15.76
C VAL A 344 8.57 31.36 15.84
N LEU A 345 9.35 30.48 16.48
CA LEU A 345 10.80 30.64 16.57
C LEU A 345 11.48 30.50 15.21
N ASN A 346 10.98 29.59 14.37
CA ASN A 346 11.52 29.37 13.03
C ASN A 346 11.32 30.56 12.10
N CYS A 347 10.29 31.38 12.30
CA CYS A 347 10.18 32.69 11.64
C CYS A 347 11.41 33.57 11.96
N GLY A 348 11.91 33.55 13.19
CA GLY A 348 13.13 34.26 13.58
C GLY A 348 14.40 33.67 12.94
N VAL A 349 14.51 32.35 12.87
CA VAL A 349 15.62 31.67 12.18
C VAL A 349 15.60 32.01 10.68
N MET A 350 14.41 31.99 10.06
CA MET A 350 14.21 32.37 8.66
C MET A 350 14.60 33.83 8.41
N TYR A 351 14.13 34.75 9.27
CA TYR A 351 14.46 36.17 9.18
C TYR A 351 15.98 36.41 9.24
N THR A 352 16.64 35.84 10.24
CA THR A 352 18.10 36.00 10.42
C THR A 352 18.88 35.36 9.26
N ALA A 353 18.44 34.21 8.74
CA ALA A 353 19.05 33.58 7.59
C ALA A 353 18.90 34.43 6.32
N VAL A 354 17.70 34.94 6.01
CA VAL A 354 17.47 35.84 4.86
C VAL A 354 18.32 37.11 4.96
N LYS A 355 18.48 37.67 6.17
CA LYS A 355 19.28 38.87 6.42
C LYS A 355 20.78 38.61 6.23
N ASN A 356 21.28 37.49 6.74
CA ASN A 356 22.73 37.27 6.89
C ASN A 356 23.34 36.38 5.81
N ALA A 357 22.56 35.49 5.17
CA ALA A 357 23.08 34.56 4.16
C ALA A 357 23.87 35.25 3.03
N PRO A 358 23.46 36.41 2.47
CA PRO A 358 24.25 37.07 1.41
C PRO A 358 25.70 37.34 1.78
N ARG A 359 26.04 37.48 3.08
CA ARG A 359 27.41 37.75 3.54
C ARG A 359 28.34 36.55 3.37
N GLU A 360 27.80 35.34 3.22
CA GLU A 360 28.58 34.10 3.11
C GLU A 360 28.57 33.48 1.71
N TRP A 361 27.69 33.96 0.83
CA TRP A 361 27.59 33.51 -0.56
C TRP A 361 28.45 34.34 -1.53
N THR A 362 29.54 34.95 -1.07
CA THR A 362 30.45 35.76 -1.91
C THR A 362 31.06 34.96 -3.07
N HIS A 363 31.20 33.65 -2.90
CA HIS A 363 31.67 32.71 -3.93
C HIS A 363 30.61 32.39 -5.00
N ALA A 364 29.34 32.74 -4.79
CA ALA A 364 28.24 32.49 -5.72
C ALA A 364 27.34 33.75 -5.88
N PRO A 365 27.73 34.72 -6.73
CA PRO A 365 27.06 36.01 -6.86
C PRO A 365 25.56 35.92 -7.21
N LEU A 366 25.15 34.91 -7.98
CA LEU A 366 23.75 34.66 -8.31
C LEU A 366 22.92 34.34 -7.06
N VAL A 367 23.43 33.44 -6.19
CA VAL A 367 22.79 33.04 -4.94
C VAL A 367 22.75 34.23 -3.97
N GLN A 368 23.86 34.95 -3.84
CA GLN A 368 23.97 36.12 -2.98
C GLN A 368 22.92 37.19 -3.31
N ARG A 369 22.74 37.53 -4.59
CA ARG A 369 21.79 38.57 -5.05
C ARG A 369 20.32 38.14 -4.93
N HIS A 370 20.04 36.84 -5.04
CA HIS A 370 18.68 36.32 -5.15
C HIS A 370 18.24 35.48 -3.96
N VAL A 371 18.94 35.53 -2.82
CA VAL A 371 18.68 34.65 -1.67
C VAL A 371 17.21 34.68 -1.23
N ARG A 372 16.56 35.86 -1.26
CA ARG A 372 15.15 36.03 -0.91
C ARG A 372 14.23 35.25 -1.84
N LEU A 373 14.48 35.35 -3.15
CA LEU A 373 13.70 34.63 -4.16
C LEU A 373 13.93 33.12 -4.03
N ILE A 374 15.17 32.70 -3.79
CA ILE A 374 15.50 31.27 -3.57
C ILE A 374 14.73 30.75 -2.36
N PHE A 375 14.72 31.49 -1.23
CA PHE A 375 13.92 31.12 -0.05
C PHE A 375 12.43 30.94 -0.39
N VAL A 376 11.83 31.88 -1.13
CA VAL A 376 10.41 31.81 -1.52
C VAL A 376 10.13 30.59 -2.40
N LEU A 377 10.95 30.37 -3.43
CA LEU A 377 10.78 29.23 -4.35
C LEU A 377 10.99 27.90 -3.64
N CYS A 378 12.02 27.78 -2.80
CA CYS A 378 12.28 26.58 -2.02
C CYS A 378 11.17 26.31 -1.01
N LEU A 379 10.65 27.35 -0.34
CA LEU A 379 9.54 27.21 0.59
C LEU A 379 8.27 26.72 -0.13
N ALA A 380 7.94 27.29 -1.29
CA ALA A 380 6.81 26.83 -2.10
C ALA A 380 7.01 25.37 -2.55
N GLY A 381 8.20 25.03 -3.03
CA GLY A 381 8.55 23.67 -3.45
C GLY A 381 8.39 22.66 -2.32
N TRP A 382 9.00 22.90 -1.16
CA TRP A 382 8.88 22.01 0.00
C TRP A 382 7.45 21.93 0.55
N THR A 383 6.72 23.05 0.60
CA THR A 383 5.32 23.03 1.04
C THR A 383 4.48 22.16 0.11
N SER A 384 4.66 22.31 -1.21
CA SER A 384 3.99 21.44 -2.19
C SER A 384 4.36 19.97 -2.03
N ALA A 385 5.63 19.67 -1.73
CA ALA A 385 6.10 18.30 -1.51
C ALA A 385 5.48 17.67 -0.25
N HIS A 386 5.43 18.40 0.88
CA HIS A 386 4.78 17.91 2.10
C HIS A 386 3.28 17.71 1.91
N MET A 387 2.60 18.62 1.21
CA MET A 387 1.17 18.45 0.87
C MET A 387 0.92 17.25 -0.04
N ALA A 388 1.75 17.06 -1.07
CA ALA A 388 1.66 15.90 -1.96
C ALA A 388 1.88 14.59 -1.19
N LEU A 389 2.85 14.56 -0.27
CA LEU A 389 3.10 13.39 0.58
C LEU A 389 1.91 13.11 1.51
N ALA A 390 1.29 14.16 2.09
CA ALA A 390 0.08 14.04 2.90
C ALA A 390 -1.11 13.51 2.10
N ALA A 391 -1.27 13.94 0.85
CA ALA A 391 -2.32 13.44 -0.04
C ALA A 391 -2.11 11.96 -0.40
N GLN A 392 -0.85 11.52 -0.57
CA GLN A 392 -0.53 10.15 -0.98
C GLN A 392 -0.58 9.14 0.17
N LEU A 393 -0.01 9.48 1.34
CA LEU A 393 0.17 8.56 2.46
C LEU A 393 -0.83 8.77 3.61
N GLY A 394 -1.63 9.84 3.52
CA GLY A 394 -2.40 10.36 4.63
C GLY A 394 -1.56 11.28 5.53
N PRO A 395 -2.20 12.23 6.25
CA PRO A 395 -1.48 13.28 6.99
C PRO A 395 -0.53 12.75 8.07
N LEU A 396 -0.92 11.73 8.83
CA LEU A 396 -0.14 11.22 9.95
C LEU A 396 1.18 10.58 9.52
N LEU A 397 1.12 9.68 8.54
CA LEU A 397 2.30 8.97 8.06
C LEU A 397 3.22 9.94 7.30
N ALA A 398 2.63 10.82 6.50
CA ALA A 398 3.36 11.86 5.80
C ALA A 398 4.06 12.83 6.77
N GLN A 399 3.43 13.17 7.89
CA GLN A 399 4.03 13.99 8.93
C GLN A 399 5.29 13.34 9.51
N ALA A 400 5.23 12.06 9.86
CA ALA A 400 6.37 11.31 10.40
C ALA A 400 7.51 11.21 9.37
N TRP A 401 7.22 10.76 8.15
CA TRP A 401 8.24 10.67 7.09
C TRP A 401 8.84 12.03 6.73
N SER A 402 8.02 13.07 6.70
CA SER A 402 8.50 14.43 6.47
C SER A 402 9.42 14.90 7.60
N ALA A 403 9.12 14.58 8.86
CA ALA A 403 9.99 14.91 9.98
C ALA A 403 11.35 14.23 9.85
N TYR A 404 11.39 12.94 9.50
CA TYR A 404 12.64 12.21 9.25
C TYR A 404 13.42 12.78 8.06
N GLY A 405 12.72 13.18 7.00
CA GLY A 405 13.32 13.88 5.85
C GLY A 405 13.92 15.23 6.22
N CYS A 406 13.20 16.03 7.03
CA CYS A 406 13.69 17.29 7.57
C CYS A 406 14.96 17.06 8.40
N GLN A 407 14.93 16.08 9.31
CA GLN A 407 16.08 15.73 10.15
C GLN A 407 17.30 15.32 9.32
N LEU A 408 17.11 14.51 8.27
CA LEU A 408 18.19 14.13 7.37
C LEU A 408 18.82 15.36 6.69
N LEU A 409 17.99 16.24 6.13
CA LEU A 409 18.46 17.47 5.48
C LEU A 409 19.16 18.41 6.47
N LEU A 410 18.67 18.50 7.70
CA LEU A 410 19.31 19.24 8.79
C LEU A 410 20.70 18.67 9.12
N SER A 411 20.81 17.35 9.22
CA SER A 411 22.06 16.65 9.59
C SER A 411 23.10 16.77 8.48
N VAL A 412 22.73 16.45 7.24
CA VAL A 412 23.59 16.58 6.05
C VAL A 412 23.95 18.05 5.82
N GLY A 413 22.94 18.92 5.81
CA GLY A 413 23.12 20.34 5.54
C GLY A 413 24.00 21.03 6.58
N GLY A 414 23.83 20.70 7.87
CA GLY A 414 24.70 21.18 8.94
C GLY A 414 26.15 20.75 8.74
N LEU A 415 26.39 19.46 8.48
CA LEU A 415 27.73 18.92 8.25
C LEU A 415 28.41 19.56 7.03
N CYS A 416 27.71 19.61 5.90
CA CYS A 416 28.22 20.24 4.68
C CYS A 416 28.50 21.73 4.89
N GLN A 417 27.62 22.45 5.59
CA GLN A 417 27.84 23.87 5.88
C GLN A 417 29.09 24.09 6.74
N LEU A 418 29.31 23.25 7.76
CA LEU A 418 30.52 23.31 8.60
C LEU A 418 31.79 23.07 7.76
N LEU A 419 31.78 22.04 6.92
CA LEU A 419 32.93 21.66 6.09
C LEU A 419 33.23 22.70 5.01
N CYS A 420 32.21 23.22 4.32
CA CYS A 420 32.37 24.20 3.25
C CYS A 420 32.73 25.59 3.77
N ARG A 421 32.28 25.98 4.97
CA ARG A 421 32.65 27.28 5.57
C ARG A 421 34.13 27.35 5.93
N GLY A 422 34.75 26.23 6.29
CA GLY A 422 36.16 26.18 6.68
C GLY A 422 36.50 26.93 7.97
N HIS A 423 35.49 27.38 8.74
CA HIS A 423 35.64 28.05 10.03
C HIS A 423 34.46 27.73 10.97
N SER A 424 34.66 27.86 12.28
CA SER A 424 33.65 27.54 13.30
C SER A 424 32.65 28.67 13.60
N ARG A 425 32.78 29.85 12.96
CA ARG A 425 31.84 30.97 13.12
C ARG A 425 30.41 30.54 12.78
N GLY A 426 29.48 30.77 13.72
CA GLY A 426 28.09 30.33 13.58
C GLY A 426 27.84 28.88 14.01
N SER A 427 28.84 28.17 14.54
CA SER A 427 28.74 26.79 15.01
C SER A 427 29.25 26.65 16.45
N SER A 428 28.51 25.92 17.29
CA SER A 428 28.92 25.65 18.66
C SER A 428 28.45 24.27 19.13
N TYR A 429 29.16 23.71 20.12
CA TYR A 429 28.73 22.46 20.75
C TYR A 429 27.37 22.61 21.43
N LEU A 430 27.00 23.80 21.89
CA LEU A 430 25.68 24.04 22.47
C LEU A 430 24.57 23.94 21.41
N LEU A 431 24.75 24.54 20.23
CA LEU A 431 23.80 24.43 19.12
C LEU A 431 23.70 23.00 18.60
N TRP A 432 24.85 22.33 18.42
CA TRP A 432 24.88 20.93 18.02
C TRP A 432 24.19 20.04 19.06
N PHE A 433 24.55 20.15 20.34
CA PHE A 433 24.03 19.28 21.39
C PHE A 433 22.53 19.48 21.60
N SER A 434 22.04 20.73 21.62
CA SER A 434 20.61 21.00 21.76
C SER A 434 19.78 20.43 20.61
N ARG A 435 20.27 20.50 19.37
CA ARG A 435 19.65 19.85 18.20
C ARG A 435 19.72 18.33 18.27
N PHE A 436 20.91 17.79 18.53
CA PHE A 436 21.17 16.34 18.56
C PHE A 436 20.33 15.69 19.66
N PHE A 437 20.42 16.20 20.89
CA PHE A 437 19.63 15.71 22.01
C PHE A 437 18.14 15.89 21.77
N GLY A 438 17.72 17.06 21.28
CA GLY A 438 16.32 17.33 20.94
C GLY A 438 15.73 16.33 19.96
N SER A 439 16.53 15.79 19.03
CA SER A 439 16.08 14.77 18.07
C SER A 439 16.25 13.35 18.60
N LEU A 440 17.32 13.08 19.35
CA LEU A 440 17.62 11.76 19.91
C LEU A 440 16.55 11.27 20.87
N VAL A 441 15.94 12.16 21.66
CA VAL A 441 14.88 11.80 22.60
C VAL A 441 13.60 11.33 21.93
N LEU A 442 13.42 11.50 20.62
CA LEU A 442 12.31 10.89 19.89
C LEU A 442 12.49 9.40 19.63
N VAL A 443 13.72 8.87 19.64
CA VAL A 443 13.98 7.43 19.46
C VAL A 443 13.30 6.59 20.55
N PRO A 444 13.47 6.87 21.86
CA PRO A 444 12.74 6.11 22.89
C PRO A 444 11.23 6.35 22.82
N HIS A 445 10.76 7.53 22.42
CA HIS A 445 9.33 7.79 22.16
C HIS A 445 8.76 6.83 21.10
N ASP A 446 9.46 6.70 19.98
CA ASP A 446 9.04 5.83 18.87
C ASP A 446 9.10 4.35 19.28
N ILE A 447 10.14 3.94 20.03
CA ILE A 447 10.24 2.57 20.58
C ILE A 447 9.04 2.25 21.48
N LEU A 448 8.63 3.19 22.36
CA LEU A 448 7.46 2.99 23.22
C LEU A 448 6.18 2.81 22.41
N ARG A 449 5.97 3.64 21.38
CA ARG A 449 4.82 3.52 20.47
C ARG A 449 4.82 2.22 19.69
N TYR A 450 5.96 1.84 19.13
CA TYR A 450 6.11 0.57 18.43
C TYR A 450 5.83 -0.63 19.35
N ARG A 451 6.37 -0.60 20.58
CA ARG A 451 6.30 -1.73 21.50
C ARG A 451 4.91 -1.93 22.10
N PHE A 452 4.24 -0.86 22.49
CA PHE A 452 2.97 -0.91 23.23
C PHE A 452 1.74 -0.51 22.39
N TRP A 453 1.95 0.02 21.17
CA TRP A 453 0.90 0.41 20.24
C TRP A 453 1.25 0.11 18.79
N ARG A 454 1.64 -1.14 18.53
CA ARG A 454 2.17 -1.58 17.24
C ARG A 454 1.22 -1.36 16.05
N LYS A 455 -0.09 -1.58 16.24
CA LYS A 455 -1.09 -1.57 15.15
C LYS A 455 -1.01 -0.32 14.25
N ASP A 456 -0.79 0.85 14.84
CA ASP A 456 -0.74 2.12 14.11
C ASP A 456 0.70 2.68 13.95
N HIS A 457 1.71 1.94 14.43
CA HIS A 457 3.11 2.37 14.48
C HIS A 457 4.08 1.33 13.90
N GLU A 458 3.59 0.36 13.13
CA GLU A 458 4.42 -0.72 12.57
C GLU A 458 5.48 -0.20 11.59
N TYR A 459 5.26 0.94 10.95
CA TYR A 459 6.25 1.58 10.06
C TYR A 459 7.57 1.92 10.78
N MET A 460 7.57 2.03 12.12
CA MET A 460 8.77 2.22 12.93
C MET A 460 9.68 0.98 12.96
N ALA A 461 9.24 -0.17 12.43
CA ALA A 461 10.12 -1.32 12.20
C ALA A 461 10.59 -1.44 10.73
N SER A 462 10.22 -0.47 9.88
CA SER A 462 10.63 -0.51 8.47
C SER A 462 12.15 -0.32 8.33
N PRO A 463 12.78 -0.95 7.32
CA PRO A 463 14.20 -0.73 7.02
C PRO A 463 14.53 0.75 6.80
N LEU A 464 13.60 1.51 6.23
CA LEU A 464 13.78 2.93 5.97
C LEU A 464 13.84 3.75 7.27
N TYR A 465 12.97 3.46 8.24
CA TYR A 465 13.01 4.12 9.55
C TYR A 465 14.32 3.83 10.29
N LEU A 466 14.73 2.55 10.34
CA LEU A 466 16.00 2.15 10.96
C LEU A 466 17.18 2.84 10.29
N TRP A 467 17.16 2.95 8.97
CA TRP A 467 18.17 3.70 8.22
C TRP A 467 18.17 5.18 8.62
N PHE A 468 17.02 5.84 8.77
CA PHE A 468 16.94 7.24 9.23
C PHE A 468 17.56 7.44 10.62
N ILE A 469 17.35 6.53 11.57
CA ILE A 469 18.01 6.60 12.87
C ILE A 469 19.53 6.45 12.71
N CYS A 470 19.97 5.40 12.00
CA CYS A 470 21.39 5.12 11.81
C CYS A 470 22.11 6.29 11.13
N ILE A 471 21.55 6.83 10.05
CA ILE A 471 22.17 7.92 9.31
C ILE A 471 22.15 9.23 10.11
N PHE A 472 21.09 9.50 10.89
CA PHE A 472 21.06 10.61 11.83
C PHE A 472 22.23 10.51 12.82
N LEU A 473 22.36 9.39 13.52
CA LEU A 473 23.43 9.19 14.51
C LEU A 473 24.83 9.33 13.89
N LEU A 474 25.02 8.78 12.68
CA LEU A 474 26.28 8.88 11.96
C LEU A 474 26.61 10.32 11.56
N LEU A 475 25.68 11.04 10.93
CA LEU A 475 25.92 12.41 10.45
C LEU A 475 26.08 13.41 11.59
N ASP A 476 25.25 13.31 12.62
CA ASP A 476 25.34 14.18 13.79
C ASP A 476 26.58 13.88 14.65
N GLY A 477 26.95 12.60 14.77
CA GLY A 477 28.21 12.21 15.40
C GLY A 477 29.42 12.74 14.62
N ALA A 478 29.40 12.61 13.29
CA ALA A 478 30.43 13.16 12.41
C ALA A 478 30.53 14.68 12.53
N TYR A 479 29.41 15.40 12.66
CA TYR A 479 29.40 16.86 12.87
C TYR A 479 30.23 17.26 14.09
N ALA A 480 30.07 16.59 15.23
CA ALA A 480 30.81 16.92 16.45
C ALA A 480 32.33 16.72 16.28
N VAL A 481 32.72 15.64 15.60
CA VAL A 481 34.12 15.32 15.28
C VAL A 481 34.71 16.34 14.31
N CYS A 482 33.98 16.68 13.25
CA CYS A 482 34.39 17.71 12.29
C CYS A 482 34.53 19.08 12.97
N LEU A 483 33.60 19.45 13.86
CA LEU A 483 33.68 20.72 14.58
C LEU A 483 34.92 20.78 15.48
N TRP A 484 35.28 19.67 16.10
CA TRP A 484 36.52 19.57 16.87
C TRP A 484 37.76 19.82 15.99
N HIS A 485 37.82 19.16 14.83
CA HIS A 485 38.93 19.33 13.88
C HIS A 485 39.03 20.76 13.35
N VAL A 486 37.91 21.37 12.97
CA VAL A 486 37.87 22.76 12.48
C VAL A 486 38.40 23.71 13.57
N ARG A 487 37.91 23.59 14.81
CA ARG A 487 38.37 24.44 15.93
C ARG A 487 39.84 24.20 16.29
N ARG A 488 40.32 22.96 16.20
CA ARG A 488 41.73 22.65 16.41
C ARG A 488 42.60 23.32 15.35
N PHE A 489 42.22 23.22 14.08
CA PHE A 489 42.94 23.85 12.98
C PHE A 489 42.97 25.38 13.08
N GLU A 490 41.87 26.00 13.54
CA GLU A 490 41.81 27.44 13.82
C GLU A 490 42.80 27.85 14.90
N ARG A 491 42.84 27.13 16.04
CA ARG A 491 43.81 27.39 17.11
C ARG A 491 45.25 27.24 16.67
N GLU A 492 45.57 26.21 15.88
CA GLU A 492 46.91 25.99 15.34
C GLU A 492 47.34 27.12 14.38
N ARG A 493 46.40 27.70 13.62
CA ARG A 493 46.67 28.88 12.77
C ARG A 493 46.85 30.17 13.54
N GLU A 494 46.10 30.36 14.63
CA GLU A 494 46.26 31.52 15.51
C GLU A 494 47.65 31.51 16.19
N VAL A 495 48.08 30.36 16.70
CA VAL A 495 49.42 30.19 17.32
C VAL A 495 50.55 30.44 16.32
N LYS A 496 50.36 30.15 15.02
CA LYS A 496 51.36 30.43 13.97
C LYS A 496 51.39 31.89 13.49
N ARG A 497 50.40 32.71 13.87
CA ARG A 497 50.32 34.15 13.51
C ARG A 497 50.86 35.07 14.60
N ILE A 498 51.06 34.55 15.81
CA ILE A 498 51.72 35.19 16.96
C ILE A 498 53.19 34.80 16.89
#